data_AF-A0A1G9JWM5-F1
#
_entry.id   AF-A0A1G9JWM5-F1
#
_cell.length_a   1.000
_cell.length_b   1.000
_cell.length_c   1.000
_cell.angle_alpha   90.00
_cell.angle_beta   90.00
_cell.angle_gamma   90.00
#
_symmetry.space_group_name_H-M   'P 1'
#
loop_
_entity.id
_entity.type
_entity.pdbx_description
1 polymer ?
#
loop_
_entity_poly.entity_id
_entity_poly.type
_entity_poly.pdbx_seq_one_letter_code
_entity_poly.pdbx_strand_id
1 'polypeptide(L)'
;MIDIQDRNEIFLFLRQLPPDREPLFGAMTPQHMVEHLARSVRFSNGREPQPHYYTPEKEQRFKAYLMDAHTSLLPGFRSPIMPAEGLPDLLHTSLAEALTQLEDELLEFDRFFQENPEATPVNPTVGELGYKEWVVFHNKHFRHHLGQFGLN
;
A
#
# COMPACT_ATOMS: atom_id res chain seq x y z
N MET A 1 -7.93 14.56 0.94
CA MET A 1 -7.94 13.21 1.56
C MET A 1 -7.58 12.30 0.42
N ILE A 2 -6.49 11.54 0.53
CA ILE A 2 -6.04 10.68 -0.58
C ILE A 2 -7.15 9.67 -0.89
N ASP A 3 -7.55 9.64 -2.16
CA ASP A 3 -8.45 8.64 -2.73
C ASP A 3 -7.70 7.86 -3.79
N ILE A 4 -7.52 6.56 -3.57
CA ILE A 4 -6.84 5.64 -4.50
C ILE A 4 -7.57 5.53 -5.84
N GLN A 5 -8.86 5.86 -5.86
CA GLN A 5 -9.66 5.90 -7.07
C GLN A 5 -9.39 7.18 -7.89
N ASP A 6 -8.94 8.28 -7.26
CA ASP A 6 -8.40 9.46 -7.95
C ASP A 6 -6.90 9.33 -8.17
N ARG A 7 -6.56 8.50 -9.15
CA ARG A 7 -5.17 8.22 -9.52
C ARG A 7 -4.42 9.46 -9.99
N ASN A 8 -5.12 10.43 -10.60
CA ASN A 8 -4.48 11.62 -11.14
C ASN A 8 -3.80 12.44 -10.02
N GLU A 9 -4.50 12.63 -8.90
CA GLU A 9 -3.94 13.35 -7.74
C GLU A 9 -2.72 12.61 -7.17
N ILE A 10 -2.81 11.28 -7.01
CA ILE A 10 -1.71 10.46 -6.47
C ILE A 10 -0.47 10.54 -7.36
N PHE A 11 -0.63 10.32 -8.67
CA PHE A 11 0.49 10.35 -9.60
C PHE A 11 1.05 11.76 -9.80
N LEU A 12 0.23 12.81 -9.62
CA LEU A 12 0.72 14.18 -9.61
C LEU A 12 1.74 14.40 -8.47
N PHE A 13 1.46 13.91 -7.27
CA PHE A 13 2.40 14.00 -6.15
C PHE A 13 3.63 13.12 -6.34
N LEU A 14 3.42 11.86 -6.75
CA LEU A 14 4.50 10.89 -6.89
C LEU A 14 5.51 11.26 -8.00
N ARG A 15 5.04 11.79 -9.13
CA ARG A 15 5.91 12.20 -10.25
C ARG A 15 6.73 13.46 -9.93
N GLN A 16 6.33 14.24 -8.93
CA GLN A 16 7.06 15.43 -8.47
C GLN A 16 8.07 15.12 -7.36
N LEU A 17 8.07 13.91 -6.82
CA LEU A 17 8.95 13.51 -5.73
C LEU A 17 10.40 13.37 -6.24
N PRO A 18 11.37 14.15 -5.73
CA PRO A 18 12.77 13.97 -6.09
C PRO A 18 13.27 12.58 -5.68
N PRO A 19 14.03 11.86 -6.52
CA PRO A 19 14.54 10.52 -6.19
C PRO A 19 15.41 10.46 -4.93
N ASP A 20 16.04 11.57 -4.56
CA ASP A 20 16.92 11.75 -3.40
C ASP A 20 16.23 12.43 -2.20
N ARG A 21 14.90 12.55 -2.22
CA ARG A 21 14.13 13.11 -1.10
C ARG A 21 14.29 12.22 0.13
N GLU A 22 14.86 12.80 1.18
CA GLU A 22 14.92 12.17 2.50
C GLU A 22 13.53 12.05 3.15
N PRO A 23 13.19 10.90 3.74
CA PRO A 23 11.90 10.72 4.41
C PRO A 23 11.86 11.47 5.76
N LEU A 24 10.68 11.98 6.12
CA LEU A 24 10.41 12.59 7.44
C LEU A 24 10.41 11.55 8.57
N PHE A 25 10.08 10.30 8.25
CA PHE A 25 10.12 9.16 9.16
C PHE A 25 10.34 7.84 8.40
N GLY A 26 10.77 6.80 9.09
CA GLY A 26 11.10 5.52 8.44
C GLY A 26 12.41 5.60 7.64
N ALA A 27 12.67 4.60 6.79
CA ALA A 27 13.95 4.46 6.08
C ALA A 27 13.81 4.33 4.56
N MET A 28 12.59 4.12 4.02
CA MET A 28 12.39 3.94 2.58
C MET A 28 12.83 5.18 1.81
N THR A 29 13.58 4.99 0.73
CA THR A 29 13.75 6.02 -0.31
C THR A 29 12.45 6.16 -1.11
N PRO A 30 12.29 7.22 -1.93
CA PRO A 30 11.16 7.38 -2.83
C PRO A 30 10.86 6.13 -3.67
N GLN A 31 11.89 5.51 -4.26
CA GLN A 31 11.71 4.31 -5.06
C GLN A 31 11.25 3.11 -4.21
N HIS A 32 11.87 2.87 -3.05
CA HIS A 32 11.43 1.80 -2.15
C HIS A 32 9.97 1.97 -1.73
N MET A 33 9.54 3.21 -1.48
CA MET A 33 8.15 3.50 -1.12
C MET A 33 7.18 3.17 -2.27
N VAL A 34 7.50 3.58 -3.51
CA VAL A 34 6.65 3.29 -4.67
C VAL A 34 6.58 1.78 -4.95
N GLU A 35 7.72 1.08 -4.89
CA GLU A 35 7.75 -0.38 -5.06
C GLU A 35 6.99 -1.11 -3.94
N HIS A 36 7.10 -0.63 -2.70
CA HIS A 36 6.34 -1.13 -1.57
C HIS A 36 4.82 -0.95 -1.75
N LEU A 37 4.39 0.21 -2.22
CA LEU A 37 2.98 0.46 -2.55
C LEU A 37 2.52 -0.49 -3.67
N ALA A 38 3.27 -0.60 -4.76
CA ALA A 38 2.94 -1.48 -5.88
C ALA A 38 2.80 -2.94 -5.43
N ARG A 39 3.73 -3.43 -4.61
CA ARG A 39 3.67 -4.76 -4.02
C ARG A 39 2.43 -4.94 -3.14
N SER A 40 2.08 -3.95 -2.33
CA SER A 40 0.85 -4.00 -1.53
C SER A 40 -0.41 -4.08 -2.39
N VAL A 41 -0.44 -3.44 -3.57
CA VAL A 41 -1.56 -3.54 -4.51
C VAL A 41 -1.63 -4.94 -5.13
N ARG A 42 -0.49 -5.58 -5.40
CA ARG A 42 -0.43 -6.98 -5.90
C ARG A 42 -1.10 -7.99 -4.97
N PHE A 43 -1.10 -7.75 -3.67
CA PHE A 43 -1.81 -8.59 -2.71
C PHE A 43 -3.33 -8.52 -2.93
N SER A 44 -3.81 -7.32 -3.25
CA SER A 44 -5.24 -7.04 -3.43
C SER A 44 -5.79 -7.40 -4.80
N ASN A 45 -4.94 -7.66 -5.79
CA ASN A 45 -5.34 -8.04 -7.16
C ASN A 45 -5.04 -9.51 -7.52
N GLY A 46 -4.65 -10.31 -6.52
CA GLY A 46 -4.40 -11.75 -6.68
C GLY A 46 -3.09 -12.10 -7.40
N ARG A 47 -2.29 -11.12 -7.86
CA ARG A 47 -0.99 -11.37 -8.52
C ARG A 47 0.10 -11.79 -7.55
N GLU A 48 -0.06 -11.50 -6.26
CA GLU A 48 0.86 -11.96 -5.22
C GLU A 48 0.10 -12.36 -3.93
N PRO A 49 -0.63 -13.49 -3.94
CA PRO A 49 -1.40 -13.94 -2.78
C PRO A 49 -0.51 -14.09 -1.53
N GLN A 50 -1.00 -13.62 -0.39
CA GLN A 50 -0.27 -13.65 0.88
C GLN A 50 -0.96 -14.56 1.90
N PRO A 51 -0.20 -15.26 2.76
CA PRO A 51 -0.78 -15.87 3.95
C PRO A 51 -1.17 -14.80 4.97
N HIS A 52 -2.12 -15.13 5.84
CA HIS A 52 -2.48 -14.29 6.98
C HIS A 52 -1.57 -14.59 8.18
N TYR A 53 -1.09 -13.55 8.88
CA TYR A 53 -0.09 -13.70 9.96
C TYR A 53 -0.61 -13.36 11.36
N TYR A 54 -1.73 -12.66 11.50
CA TYR A 54 -2.23 -12.25 12.82
C TYR A 54 -3.16 -13.31 13.41
N THR A 55 -3.23 -13.39 14.74
CA THR A 55 -4.28 -14.20 15.38
C THR A 55 -5.64 -13.56 15.14
N PRO A 56 -6.75 -14.30 15.19
CA PRO A 56 -8.09 -13.74 14.95
C PRO A 56 -8.41 -12.52 15.83
N GLU A 57 -7.99 -12.52 17.10
CA GLU A 57 -8.24 -11.40 18.02
C GLU A 57 -7.45 -10.15 17.62
N LYS A 58 -6.19 -10.34 17.18
CA LYS A 58 -5.33 -9.24 16.76
C LYS A 58 -5.78 -8.67 15.41
N GLU A 59 -6.16 -9.55 14.49
CA GLU A 59 -6.77 -9.21 13.20
C GLU A 59 -8.03 -8.37 13.42
N GLN A 60 -8.99 -8.86 14.21
CA GLN A 60 -10.26 -8.17 14.44
C GLN A 60 -10.04 -6.75 14.99
N ARG A 61 -9.14 -6.61 15.98
CA ARG A 61 -8.81 -5.30 16.56
C ARG A 61 -8.16 -4.37 15.53
N PHE A 62 -7.24 -4.89 14.73
CA PHE A 62 -6.53 -4.06 13.76
C PHE A 62 -7.40 -3.69 12.56
N LYS A 63 -8.27 -4.60 12.11
CA LYS A 63 -9.28 -4.33 11.08
C LYS A 63 -10.26 -3.27 11.55
N ALA A 64 -10.80 -3.37 12.77
CA ALA A 64 -11.67 -2.33 13.34
C ALA A 64 -10.98 -0.97 13.39
N TYR A 65 -9.71 -0.92 13.82
CA TYR A 65 -8.92 0.32 13.81
C TYR A 65 -8.76 0.88 12.40
N LEU A 66 -8.43 0.05 11.41
CA LEU A 66 -8.24 0.48 10.03
C LEU A 66 -9.54 0.95 9.36
N MET A 67 -10.68 0.33 9.67
CA MET A 67 -11.97 0.70 9.09
C MET A 67 -12.60 1.95 9.73
N ASP A 68 -12.15 2.37 10.90
CA ASP A 68 -12.57 3.63 11.52
C ASP A 68 -12.04 4.83 10.71
N ALA A 69 -12.94 5.68 10.20
CA ALA A 69 -12.58 6.85 9.40
C ALA A 69 -11.72 7.89 10.15
N HIS A 70 -11.74 7.90 11.49
CA HIS A 70 -11.02 8.87 12.31
C HIS A 70 -9.59 8.44 12.67
N THR A 71 -9.19 7.22 12.31
CA THR A 71 -7.84 6.71 12.58
C THR A 71 -6.87 6.97 11.42
N SER A 72 -5.57 6.90 11.69
CA SER A 72 -4.52 7.00 10.68
C SER A 72 -3.38 6.06 11.03
N LEU A 73 -2.75 5.45 10.03
CA LEU A 73 -1.56 4.62 10.26
C LEU A 73 -0.42 5.48 10.82
N LEU A 74 0.09 5.07 11.98
CA LEU A 74 1.13 5.78 12.71
C LEU A 74 2.53 5.31 12.28
N PRO A 75 3.54 6.20 12.29
CA PRO A 75 4.94 5.81 12.11
C PRO A 75 5.36 4.72 13.10
N GLY A 76 6.29 3.86 12.67
CA GLY A 76 6.86 2.80 13.51
C GLY A 76 6.11 1.46 13.44
N PHE A 77 5.02 1.37 12.66
CA PHE A 77 4.41 0.08 12.34
C PHE A 77 5.38 -0.78 11.53
N ARG A 78 5.61 -2.03 11.98
CA ARG A 78 6.38 -3.04 11.23
C ARG A 78 5.44 -4.15 10.76
N SER A 79 5.34 -4.28 9.46
CA SER A 79 4.57 -5.35 8.82
C SER A 79 5.29 -6.71 9.00
N PRO A 80 4.56 -7.81 9.27
CA PRO A 80 5.16 -9.14 9.46
C PRO A 80 5.84 -9.70 8.20
N ILE A 81 5.55 -9.13 7.03
CA ILE A 81 6.13 -9.54 5.74
C ILE A 81 7.39 -8.76 5.35
N MET A 82 7.83 -7.81 6.19
CA MET A 82 9.07 -7.07 5.95
C MET A 82 10.28 -7.88 6.38
N PRO A 83 11.45 -7.71 5.73
CA PRO A 83 12.71 -8.26 6.20
C PRO A 83 12.98 -7.91 7.67
N ALA A 84 13.66 -8.82 8.37
CA ALA A 84 14.05 -8.59 9.77
C ALA A 84 15.01 -7.39 9.91
N GLU A 85 15.88 -7.19 8.91
CA GLU A 85 16.87 -6.13 8.83
C GLU A 85 16.91 -5.51 7.43
N GLY A 86 17.22 -4.22 7.36
CA GLY A 86 17.35 -3.49 6.10
C GLY A 86 16.03 -3.22 5.38
N LEU A 87 16.16 -2.66 4.19
CA LEU A 87 15.08 -2.54 3.21
C LEU A 87 15.15 -3.72 2.24
N PRO A 88 14.03 -4.12 1.62
CA PRO A 88 14.05 -5.05 0.50
C PRO A 88 14.91 -4.49 -0.65
N ASP A 89 15.53 -5.40 -1.41
CA ASP A 89 16.21 -5.01 -2.65
C ASP A 89 15.23 -4.36 -3.63
N LEU A 90 15.68 -3.32 -4.32
CA LEU A 90 14.91 -2.66 -5.38
C LEU A 90 14.75 -3.60 -6.57
N LEU A 91 13.51 -3.73 -7.04
CA LEU A 91 13.15 -4.54 -8.21
C LEU A 91 13.37 -3.80 -9.52
N HIS A 92 13.26 -2.47 -9.50
CA HIS A 92 13.40 -1.64 -10.69
C HIS A 92 14.71 -0.84 -10.68
N THR A 93 15.12 -0.39 -11.87
CA THR A 93 16.36 0.39 -12.01
C THR A 93 16.17 1.87 -11.70
N SER A 94 14.91 2.35 -11.70
CA SER A 94 14.59 3.75 -11.47
C SER A 94 13.21 3.96 -10.84
N LEU A 95 13.02 5.14 -10.24
CA LEU A 95 11.72 5.60 -9.74
C LEU A 95 10.65 5.65 -10.86
N ALA A 96 11.03 6.01 -12.10
CA ALA A 96 10.10 6.07 -13.22
C ALA A 96 9.54 4.68 -13.61
N GLU A 97 10.39 3.65 -13.59
CA GLU A 97 9.97 2.27 -13.79
C GLU A 97 9.05 1.79 -12.65
N ALA A 98 9.41 2.08 -11.39
CA ALA A 98 8.58 1.74 -10.24
C ALA A 98 7.20 2.42 -10.31
N LEU A 99 7.12 3.68 -10.76
CA LEU A 99 5.85 4.39 -10.95
C LEU A 99 5.00 3.76 -12.05
N THR A 100 5.64 3.32 -13.15
CA THR A 100 4.95 2.62 -14.24
C THR A 100 4.37 1.30 -13.72
N GLN A 101 5.12 0.54 -12.91
CA GLN A 101 4.62 -0.68 -12.30
C GLN A 101 3.45 -0.41 -11.35
N LEU A 102 3.53 0.62 -10.50
CA LEU A 102 2.44 0.99 -9.61
C LEU A 102 1.15 1.32 -10.38
N GLU A 103 1.27 2.01 -11.52
CA GLU A 103 0.12 2.35 -12.38
C GLU A 103 -0.54 1.08 -12.95
N ASP A 104 0.26 0.12 -13.43
CA ASP A 104 -0.22 -1.19 -13.89
C ASP A 104 -0.93 -1.95 -12.78
N GLU A 105 -0.33 -2.06 -11.59
CA GLU A 105 -0.94 -2.81 -10.48
C GLU A 105 -2.27 -2.23 -10.02
N LEU A 106 -2.41 -0.90 -10.04
CA LEU A 106 -3.67 -0.24 -9.75
C LEU A 106 -4.72 -0.54 -10.83
N LEU A 107 -4.36 -0.51 -12.13
CA LEU A 107 -5.29 -0.90 -13.21
C LEU A 107 -5.78 -2.35 -13.01
N GLU A 108 -4.88 -3.21 -12.57
CA GLU A 108 -5.15 -4.62 -12.35
C GLU A 108 -5.96 -4.88 -11.10
N PHE A 109 -5.83 -4.05 -10.07
CA PHE A 109 -6.73 -4.05 -8.93
C PHE A 109 -8.17 -3.77 -9.33
N ASP A 110 -8.41 -2.75 -10.16
CA ASP A 110 -9.75 -2.45 -10.65
C ASP A 110 -10.29 -3.59 -11.53
N ARG A 111 -9.47 -4.08 -12.47
CA ARG A 111 -9.86 -5.19 -13.35
C ARG A 111 -10.19 -6.45 -12.56
N PHE A 112 -9.37 -6.80 -11.56
CA PHE A 112 -9.58 -7.97 -10.71
C PHE A 112 -10.94 -7.94 -10.03
N PHE A 113 -11.34 -6.81 -9.43
CA PHE A 113 -12.64 -6.69 -8.75
C PHE A 113 -13.83 -6.47 -9.69
N GLN A 114 -13.60 -5.96 -10.90
CA GLN A 114 -14.63 -5.96 -11.95
C GLN A 114 -14.95 -7.39 -12.41
N GLU A 115 -13.92 -8.23 -12.59
CA GLU A 115 -14.07 -9.62 -13.00
C GLU A 115 -14.52 -10.53 -11.84
N ASN A 116 -14.18 -10.17 -10.59
CA ASN A 116 -14.45 -10.96 -9.39
C ASN A 116 -15.04 -10.11 -8.24
N PRO A 117 -16.31 -9.65 -8.34
CA PRO A 117 -16.90 -8.70 -7.37
C PRO A 117 -16.97 -9.21 -5.92
N GLU A 118 -17.06 -10.53 -5.74
CA GLU A 118 -17.16 -11.19 -4.43
C GLU A 118 -15.80 -11.71 -3.93
N ALA A 119 -14.70 -11.42 -4.61
CA ALA A 119 -13.38 -11.86 -4.19
C ALA A 119 -12.96 -11.19 -2.87
N THR A 120 -12.26 -11.95 -2.02
CA THR A 120 -11.74 -11.47 -0.74
C THR A 120 -10.24 -11.71 -0.57
N PRO A 121 -9.38 -11.16 -1.46
CA PRO A 121 -7.94 -11.39 -1.38
C PRO A 121 -7.37 -10.97 -0.01
N VAL A 122 -6.44 -11.77 0.49
CA VAL A 122 -5.93 -11.68 1.86
C VAL A 122 -4.92 -10.54 2.01
N ASN A 123 -5.15 -9.69 3.01
CA ASN A 123 -4.14 -8.83 3.57
C ASN A 123 -3.37 -9.58 4.67
N PRO A 124 -2.02 -9.50 4.72
CA PRO A 124 -1.22 -10.22 5.72
C PRO A 124 -1.57 -9.93 7.19
N THR A 125 -2.22 -8.81 7.49
CA THR A 125 -2.45 -8.34 8.87
C THR A 125 -3.92 -8.18 9.28
N VAL A 126 -4.82 -8.06 8.31
CA VAL A 126 -6.27 -7.86 8.55
C VAL A 126 -7.14 -8.90 7.84
N GLY A 127 -6.52 -10.00 7.39
CA GLY A 127 -7.23 -11.13 6.81
C GLY A 127 -7.90 -10.81 5.48
N GLU A 128 -9.03 -11.45 5.25
CA GLU A 128 -9.82 -11.30 4.04
C GLU A 128 -10.46 -9.90 3.94
N LEU A 129 -10.30 -9.26 2.78
CA LEU A 129 -10.87 -7.95 2.49
C LEU A 129 -11.56 -7.97 1.13
N GLY A 130 -12.80 -7.50 1.08
CA GLY A 130 -13.47 -7.19 -0.18
C GLY A 130 -13.01 -5.86 -0.79
N TYR A 131 -13.52 -5.52 -1.99
CA TYR A 131 -13.11 -4.31 -2.72
C TYR A 131 -13.13 -3.04 -1.86
N LYS A 132 -14.26 -2.77 -1.19
CA LYS A 132 -14.44 -1.55 -0.38
C LYS A 132 -13.45 -1.47 0.78
N GLU A 133 -13.14 -2.61 1.40
CA GLU A 133 -12.21 -2.68 2.53
C GLU A 133 -10.76 -2.49 2.04
N TRP A 134 -10.41 -3.05 0.88
CA TRP A 134 -9.12 -2.78 0.24
C TRP A 134 -8.95 -1.32 -0.16
N VAL A 135 -9.99 -0.66 -0.66
CA VAL A 135 -9.96 0.79 -0.94
C VAL A 135 -9.67 1.59 0.33
N VAL A 136 -10.35 1.29 1.44
CA VAL A 136 -10.08 1.95 2.73
C VAL A 136 -8.65 1.71 3.20
N PHE A 137 -8.16 0.47 3.10
CA PHE A 137 -6.79 0.14 3.43
C PHE A 137 -5.78 0.93 2.58
N HIS A 138 -5.95 0.92 1.25
CA HIS A 138 -5.06 1.62 0.33
C HIS A 138 -5.08 3.12 0.57
N ASN A 139 -6.24 3.75 0.79
CA ASN A 139 -6.31 5.19 1.10
C ASN A 139 -5.47 5.54 2.34
N LYS A 140 -5.56 4.74 3.41
CA LYS A 140 -4.76 4.96 4.63
C LYS A 140 -3.29 4.66 4.42
N HIS A 141 -2.97 3.60 3.68
CA HIS A 141 -1.61 3.16 3.40
C HIS A 141 -0.85 4.15 2.50
N PHE A 142 -1.48 4.59 1.41
CA PHE A 142 -0.93 5.62 0.52
C PHE A 142 -0.79 6.94 1.25
N ARG A 143 -1.79 7.38 2.02
CA ARG A 143 -1.69 8.59 2.84
C ARG A 143 -0.51 8.54 3.80
N HIS A 144 -0.28 7.41 4.46
CA HIS A 144 0.85 7.21 5.36
C HIS A 144 2.19 7.39 4.63
N HIS A 145 2.34 6.74 3.47
CA HIS A 145 3.59 6.75 2.71
C HIS A 145 3.83 8.06 1.93
N LEU A 146 2.79 8.74 1.47
CA LEU A 146 2.90 10.10 0.94
C LEU A 146 3.31 11.08 2.05
N GLY A 147 2.68 10.96 3.23
CA GLY A 147 3.04 11.75 4.42
C GLY A 147 4.47 11.50 4.90
N GLN A 148 5.04 10.32 4.62
CA GLN A 148 6.45 10.01 4.85
C GLN A 148 7.39 11.01 4.17
N PHE A 149 6.98 11.61 3.05
CA PHE A 149 7.78 12.59 2.30
C PHE A 149 7.21 14.02 2.37
N GLY A 150 6.19 14.23 3.20
CA GLY A 150 5.49 15.51 3.36
C GLY A 150 4.51 15.82 2.23
N LEU A 151 4.00 14.80 1.51
CA LEU A 151 2.99 14.94 0.47
C LEU A 151 1.62 14.61 1.09
N ASN A 152 0.69 15.57 1.13
CA ASN A 152 -0.54 15.45 1.94
C ASN A 152 -1.79 15.96 1.23
#